data_AF-A0A2G9Q2V0-F1
#
_entry.id   AF-A0A2G9Q2V0-F1
#
_cell.length_a   1.000
_cell.length_b   1.000
_cell.length_c   1.000
_cell.angle_alpha   90.00
_cell.angle_beta   90.00
_cell.angle_gamma   90.00
#
_symmetry.space_group_name_H-M   'P 1'
#
loop_
_entity.id
_entity.type
_entity.pdbx_description
1 polymer ?
#
loop_
_entity_poly.entity_id
_entity_poly.type
_entity_poly.pdbx_seq_one_letter_code
_entity_poly.pdbx_strand_id
1 'polypeptide(L)'
;MADTQQVCANYSNEEEGEESPEPETSRSRRRRFKASNMSFGEMLEMVDILKKADYDEKYGPYPNPNVRKAKIIAKVVRSLHRNFGVRRSKDQLRKRWSDLKLREREQCRKIRRVLQKRK
;
A
#
# COMPACT_ATOMS: atom_id res chain seq x y z
N MET A 1 -11.92 -15.63 -52.61
CA MET A 1 -12.22 -14.42 -51.80
C MET A 1 -12.61 -14.87 -50.42
N ALA A 2 -12.13 -14.16 -49.38
CA ALA A 2 -12.62 -14.10 -48.00
C ALA A 2 -12.95 -15.41 -47.22
N ASP A 3 -12.71 -15.51 -45.91
CA ASP A 3 -11.74 -14.84 -45.04
C ASP A 3 -11.60 -15.74 -43.79
N THR A 4 -10.37 -15.96 -43.32
CA THR A 4 -10.13 -16.76 -42.12
C THR A 4 -10.26 -15.92 -40.85
N GLN A 5 -11.23 -16.24 -39.99
CA GLN A 5 -11.17 -15.95 -38.55
C GLN A 5 -12.21 -16.75 -37.77
N GLN A 6 -11.77 -17.79 -37.05
CA GLN A 6 -12.58 -18.42 -36.00
C GLN A 6 -11.72 -18.71 -34.78
N VAL A 7 -11.78 -17.76 -33.85
CA VAL A 7 -11.63 -17.89 -32.38
C VAL A 7 -11.02 -19.21 -31.87
N CYS A 8 -9.72 -19.20 -31.56
CA CYS A 8 -9.13 -20.19 -30.67
C CYS A 8 -9.40 -19.80 -29.21
N ALA A 9 -10.21 -20.59 -28.51
CA ALA A 9 -10.31 -20.53 -27.05
C ALA A 9 -9.78 -21.85 -26.46
N ASN A 10 -8.66 -21.74 -25.72
CA ASN A 10 -8.23 -22.61 -24.61
C ASN A 10 -8.37 -24.14 -24.76
N TYR A 11 -7.27 -24.86 -25.00
CA TYR A 11 -6.73 -25.83 -24.01
C TYR A 11 -5.34 -26.34 -24.43
N SER A 12 -4.36 -26.23 -23.52
CA SER A 12 -3.14 -27.07 -23.44
C SER A 12 -2.46 -26.79 -22.09
N ASN A 13 -2.83 -27.59 -21.07
CA ASN A 13 -1.91 -27.97 -20.01
C ASN A 13 -0.93 -28.98 -20.60
N GLU A 14 0.39 -28.83 -20.42
CA GLU A 14 1.47 -29.82 -20.13
C GLU A 14 2.69 -29.00 -19.60
N GLU A 15 3.28 -29.31 -18.44
CA GLU A 15 4.47 -30.18 -18.23
C GLU A 15 5.79 -29.53 -18.75
N GLU A 16 6.81 -29.21 -17.93
CA GLU A 16 6.95 -29.09 -16.45
C GLU A 16 8.12 -28.09 -16.11
N GLY A 17 8.56 -27.96 -14.84
CA GLY A 17 9.69 -27.08 -14.47
C GLY A 17 10.03 -26.87 -12.98
N GLU A 18 9.75 -27.78 -12.04
CA GLU A 18 10.38 -27.74 -10.71
C GLU A 18 11.88 -28.14 -10.73
N GLU A 19 12.79 -27.27 -10.27
CA GLU A 19 14.01 -27.71 -9.56
C GLU A 19 14.65 -26.60 -8.68
N SER A 20 14.43 -26.64 -7.36
CA SER A 20 15.41 -26.18 -6.35
C SER A 20 14.97 -26.52 -4.92
N PRO A 21 15.91 -26.81 -3.99
CA PRO A 21 15.75 -27.98 -3.12
C PRO A 21 15.17 -27.70 -1.73
N GLU A 22 14.70 -28.77 -1.09
CA GLU A 22 14.20 -28.77 0.30
C GLU A 22 15.24 -28.28 1.32
N PRO A 23 14.80 -27.47 2.31
CA PRO A 23 15.50 -27.31 3.57
C PRO A 23 14.63 -27.83 4.74
N GLU A 24 14.62 -29.14 4.95
CA GLU A 24 14.17 -29.78 6.20
C GLU A 24 15.11 -29.37 7.36
N THR A 25 14.91 -28.18 7.95
CA THR A 25 15.46 -27.86 9.27
C THR A 25 14.50 -27.07 10.17
N SER A 26 13.91 -27.82 11.10
CA SER A 26 13.91 -27.55 12.53
C SER A 26 13.33 -26.24 13.09
N ARG A 27 12.44 -26.44 14.07
CA ARG A 27 11.94 -25.45 15.05
C ARG A 27 11.13 -24.29 14.48
N SER A 28 9.82 -24.54 14.51
CA SER A 28 8.76 -23.58 14.86
C SER A 28 9.15 -22.66 16.02
N ARG A 29 9.89 -21.60 15.73
CA ARG A 29 9.80 -20.32 16.42
C ARG A 29 8.96 -19.42 15.54
N ARG A 30 7.67 -19.37 15.83
CA ARG A 30 6.71 -18.40 15.28
C ARG A 30 7.18 -16.99 15.63
N ARG A 31 8.18 -16.48 14.89
CA ARG A 31 8.66 -15.09 14.95
C ARG A 31 7.43 -14.24 14.67
N ARG A 32 6.81 -13.71 15.72
CA ARG A 32 5.87 -12.60 15.59
C ARG A 32 6.71 -11.52 14.91
N PHE A 33 6.48 -11.29 13.62
CA PHE A 33 7.21 -10.29 12.85
C PHE A 33 7.00 -8.96 13.55
N LYS A 34 7.99 -8.55 14.35
CA LYS A 34 7.95 -7.30 15.11
C LYS A 34 7.91 -6.23 14.04
N ALA A 35 6.78 -5.55 13.93
CA ALA A 35 6.51 -4.64 12.83
C ALA A 35 7.66 -3.63 12.72
N SER A 36 8.52 -3.80 11.72
CA SER A 36 9.61 -2.86 11.48
C SER A 36 8.97 -1.49 11.26
N ASN A 37 9.55 -0.46 11.88
CA ASN A 37 9.24 0.89 11.46
C ASN A 37 9.51 1.00 9.96
N MET A 38 8.65 1.72 9.23
CA MET A 38 8.95 2.00 7.83
C MET A 38 10.25 2.77 7.75
N SER A 39 11.06 2.45 6.74
CA SER A 39 12.17 3.31 6.35
C SER A 39 11.62 4.67 5.91
N PHE A 40 12.48 5.68 5.92
CA PHE A 40 12.12 7.01 5.43
C PHE A 40 11.73 6.97 3.95
N GLY A 41 12.40 6.15 3.12
CA GLY A 41 12.06 5.94 1.71
C GLY A 41 10.67 5.32 1.51
N GLU A 42 10.33 4.24 2.25
CA GLU A 42 8.99 3.65 2.21
C GLU A 42 7.91 4.67 2.61
N MET A 43 8.22 5.53 3.59
CA MET A 43 7.30 6.56 4.07
C MET A 43 7.09 7.69 3.05
N LEU A 44 8.15 8.14 2.36
CA LEU A 44 8.05 9.14 1.31
C LEU A 44 7.26 8.64 0.10
N GLU A 45 7.56 7.43 -0.39
CA GLU A 45 6.83 6.79 -1.49
C GLU A 45 5.33 6.67 -1.17
N MET A 46 5.01 6.26 0.06
CA MET A 46 3.63 6.24 0.54
C MET A 46 3.01 7.63 0.55
N VAL A 47 3.69 8.65 1.09
CA VAL A 47 3.17 10.03 1.16
C VAL A 47 2.98 10.64 -0.22
N ASP A 48 3.86 10.38 -1.20
CA ASP A 48 3.69 10.86 -2.57
C ASP A 48 2.44 10.25 -3.23
N ILE A 49 2.28 8.93 -3.17
CA ILE A 49 1.11 8.23 -3.72
C ILE A 49 -0.18 8.68 -3.02
N LEU A 50 -0.15 8.91 -1.70
CA LEU A 50 -1.26 9.48 -0.95
C LEU A 50 -1.61 10.88 -1.47
N LYS A 51 -0.63 11.79 -1.58
CA LYS A 51 -0.83 13.16 -2.10
C LYS A 51 -1.37 13.13 -3.52
N LYS A 52 -0.70 12.45 -4.44
CA LYS A 52 -1.04 12.36 -5.87
C LYS A 52 -2.43 11.77 -6.10
N ALA A 53 -2.85 10.79 -5.30
CA ALA A 53 -4.17 10.17 -5.43
C ALA A 53 -5.28 10.84 -4.60
N ASP A 54 -4.96 11.66 -3.59
CA ASP A 54 -5.90 12.56 -2.90
C ASP A 54 -6.16 13.83 -3.73
N TYR A 55 -5.13 14.40 -4.38
CA TYR A 55 -5.17 15.62 -5.22
C TYR A 55 -5.66 15.41 -6.67
N ASP A 56 -6.04 14.18 -7.08
CA ASP A 56 -6.79 13.96 -8.32
C ASP A 56 -8.17 14.65 -8.22
N GLU A 57 -8.20 15.95 -8.52
CA GLU A 57 -9.33 16.88 -8.44
C GLU A 57 -10.45 16.58 -9.46
N LYS A 58 -10.22 15.60 -10.34
CA LYS A 58 -11.17 15.07 -11.33
C LYS A 58 -12.45 14.45 -10.73
N TYR A 59 -12.53 14.32 -9.41
CA TYR A 59 -13.67 13.74 -8.72
C TYR A 59 -14.10 14.64 -7.57
N GLY A 60 -15.33 15.17 -7.64
CA GLY A 60 -15.97 15.92 -6.57
C GLY A 60 -16.26 15.08 -5.31
N PRO A 61 -17.12 15.56 -4.39
CA PRO A 61 -17.48 14.86 -3.15
C PRO A 61 -17.88 13.41 -3.42
N TYR A 62 -17.00 12.47 -3.05
CA TYR A 62 -17.11 11.07 -3.48
C TYR A 62 -18.29 10.36 -2.80
N PRO A 63 -19.15 9.63 -3.55
CA PRO A 63 -20.25 8.85 -2.97
C PRO A 63 -19.81 7.77 -1.97
N ASN A 64 -18.58 7.26 -2.10
CA ASN A 64 -18.01 6.29 -1.15
C ASN A 64 -16.52 6.57 -0.86
N PRO A 65 -16.18 7.32 0.19
CA PRO A 65 -14.79 7.65 0.53
C PRO A 65 -13.97 6.43 0.98
N ASN A 66 -14.62 5.35 1.45
CA ASN A 66 -13.92 4.15 1.91
C ASN A 66 -13.37 3.31 0.73
N VAL A 67 -14.09 3.26 -0.39
CA VAL A 67 -13.63 2.62 -1.63
C VAL A 67 -12.40 3.34 -2.19
N ARG A 68 -12.40 4.69 -2.23
CA ARG A 68 -11.24 5.48 -2.65
C ARG A 68 -10.02 5.20 -1.75
N LYS A 69 -10.19 5.25 -0.42
CA LYS A 69 -9.12 4.90 0.54
C LYS A 69 -8.56 3.49 0.30
N ALA A 70 -9.41 2.50 0.04
CA ALA A 70 -8.97 1.14 -0.26
C ALA A 70 -8.17 1.05 -1.59
N LYS A 71 -8.61 1.76 -2.64
CA LYS A 71 -7.92 1.84 -3.94
C LYS A 71 -6.54 2.51 -3.83
N ILE A 72 -6.43 3.57 -3.02
CA ILE A 72 -5.16 4.27 -2.75
C ILE A 72 -4.22 3.37 -1.93
N ILE A 73 -4.69 2.77 -0.84
CA ILE A 73 -3.91 1.80 -0.05
C ILE A 73 -3.40 0.64 -0.94
N ALA A 74 -4.21 0.17 -1.89
CA ALA A 74 -3.79 -0.85 -2.85
C ALA A 74 -2.71 -0.37 -3.84
N LYS A 75 -2.67 0.92 -4.21
CA LYS A 75 -1.54 1.50 -4.97
C LYS A 75 -0.26 1.45 -4.13
N VAL A 76 -0.31 1.89 -2.87
CA VAL A 76 0.85 1.89 -1.94
C VAL A 76 1.38 0.46 -1.67
N VAL A 77 0.52 -0.54 -1.47
CA VAL A 77 1.00 -1.94 -1.33
C VAL A 77 1.77 -2.39 -2.56
N ARG A 78 1.32 -2.03 -3.77
CA ARG A 78 2.00 -2.43 -5.01
C ARG A 78 3.32 -1.69 -5.24
N SER A 79 3.40 -0.39 -4.92
CA SER A 79 4.67 0.35 -5.06
C SER A 79 5.71 -0.10 -4.04
N LEU A 80 5.33 -0.29 -2.77
CA LEU A 80 6.25 -0.75 -1.74
C LEU A 80 6.82 -2.15 -2.05
N HIS A 81 5.99 -3.03 -2.62
CA HIS A 81 6.45 -4.34 -3.07
C HIS A 81 7.39 -4.24 -4.28
N ARG A 82 7.08 -3.41 -5.29
CA ARG A 82 7.90 -3.26 -6.50
C ARG A 82 9.21 -2.51 -6.29
N ASN A 83 9.18 -1.41 -5.52
CA ASN A 83 10.29 -0.48 -5.41
C ASN A 83 11.23 -0.81 -4.24
N PHE A 84 10.72 -1.46 -3.18
CA PHE A 84 11.50 -1.79 -1.97
C PHE A 84 11.49 -3.28 -1.62
N GLY A 85 10.77 -4.13 -2.36
CA GLY A 85 10.57 -5.54 -2.01
C GLY A 85 9.74 -5.79 -0.74
N VAL A 86 9.18 -4.74 -0.11
CA VAL A 86 8.59 -4.87 1.23
C VAL A 86 7.09 -5.16 1.18
N ARG A 87 6.71 -6.31 1.73
CA ARG A 87 5.32 -6.73 1.90
C ARG A 87 4.70 -6.14 3.17
N ARG A 88 3.96 -5.03 3.03
CA ARG A 88 3.22 -4.36 4.13
C ARG A 88 1.73 -4.73 4.12
N SER A 89 1.10 -4.83 5.30
CA SER A 89 -0.34 -5.09 5.40
C SER A 89 -1.18 -3.83 5.16
N LYS A 90 -2.35 -3.97 4.54
CA LYS A 90 -3.27 -2.85 4.25
C LYS A 90 -3.64 -2.05 5.51
N ASP A 91 -3.80 -2.72 6.65
CA ASP A 91 -4.18 -2.05 7.90
C ASP A 91 -3.00 -1.37 8.62
N GLN A 92 -1.76 -1.86 8.46
CA GLN A 92 -0.58 -1.07 8.85
C GLN A 92 -0.51 0.24 8.05
N LEU A 93 -0.75 0.18 6.74
CA LEU A 93 -0.76 1.38 5.89
C LEU A 93 -1.91 2.33 6.30
N ARG A 94 -3.12 1.82 6.56
CA ARG A 94 -4.23 2.64 7.07
C ARG A 94 -3.88 3.33 8.39
N LYS A 95 -3.26 2.61 9.34
CA LYS A 95 -2.81 3.20 10.61
C LYS A 95 -1.77 4.30 10.38
N ARG A 96 -0.73 4.04 9.59
CA ARG A 96 0.29 5.04 9.25
C ARG A 96 -0.28 6.27 8.53
N TRP A 97 -1.25 6.10 7.63
CA TRP A 97 -1.93 7.21 6.98
C TRP A 97 -2.68 8.09 7.99
N SER A 98 -3.42 7.49 8.93
CA SER A 98 -4.07 8.22 10.02
C SER A 98 -3.06 8.95 10.90
N ASP A 99 -1.97 8.30 11.31
CA ASP A 99 -0.90 8.92 12.10
C ASP A 99 -0.30 10.14 11.37
N LEU A 100 -0.07 10.04 10.06
CA LEU A 100 0.48 11.10 9.22
C LEU A 100 -0.48 12.31 9.12
N LYS A 101 -1.76 12.09 8.85
CA LYS A 101 -2.77 13.18 8.78
C LYS A 101 -3.06 13.80 10.16
N LEU A 102 -2.81 13.08 11.27
CA LEU A 102 -2.98 13.61 12.62
C LEU A 102 -1.81 14.46 13.11
N ARG A 103 -0.56 14.15 12.71
CA ARG A 103 0.66 14.88 13.15
C ARG A 103 0.59 16.39 12.88
N GLU A 104 0.13 16.79 11.70
CA GLU A 104 -0.04 18.20 11.33
C GLU A 104 -1.09 18.89 12.21
N ARG A 105 -2.27 18.27 12.37
CA ARG A 105 -3.35 18.79 13.24
C ARG A 105 -2.94 18.90 14.71
N GLU A 106 -2.15 17.95 15.20
CA GLU A 106 -1.55 17.95 16.54
C GLU A 106 -0.55 19.10 16.72
N GLN A 107 0.31 19.37 15.73
CA GLN A 107 1.23 20.50 15.75
C GLN A 107 0.49 21.84 15.77
N CYS A 108 -0.51 22.03 14.89
CA CYS A 108 -1.35 23.23 14.90
C CYS A 108 -2.09 23.41 16.24
N ARG A 109 -2.58 22.32 16.85
CA ARG A 109 -3.18 22.35 18.21
C ARG A 109 -2.17 22.76 19.28
N LYS A 110 -0.93 22.25 19.24
CA LYS A 110 0.14 22.64 20.17
C LYS A 110 0.47 24.13 20.04
N ILE A 111 0.66 24.62 18.82
CA ILE A 111 0.94 26.05 18.56
C ILE A 111 -0.22 26.92 19.06
N ARG A 112 -1.48 26.57 18.74
CA ARG A 112 -2.66 27.31 19.20
C ARG A 112 -2.76 27.36 20.74
N ARG A 113 -2.43 26.27 21.44
CA ARG A 113 -2.36 26.23 22.92
C ARG A 113 -1.27 27.15 23.48
N VAL A 114 -0.09 27.23 22.83
CA VAL A 114 0.98 28.14 23.26
C VAL A 114 0.56 29.60 23.08
N LEU A 115 -0.09 29.94 21.95
CA LEU A 115 -0.59 31.29 21.69
C LEU A 115 -1.71 31.69 22.67
N GLN A 116 -2.62 30.78 23.01
CA GLN A 116 -3.67 31.02 24.01
C GLN A 116 -3.16 31.21 25.44
N LYS A 117 -1.97 30.68 25.77
CA LYS A 117 -1.31 30.85 27.08
C LYS A 117 -0.41 32.10 27.17
N ARG A 118 -0.35 32.91 26.11
CA ARG A 118 0.38 34.20 26.07
C ARG A 118 -0.56 35.41 25.98
N LYS A 119 -1.86 35.17 26.20
CA LYS A 119 -2.84 36.18 26.61
C LYS A 119 -3.08 36.01 28.10
#